data_AF-A0A154PIL2-F1
#
_entry.id   AF-A0A154PIL2-F1
#
_cell.length_a   1.000
_cell.length_b   1.000
_cell.length_c   1.000
_cell.angle_alpha   90.00
_cell.angle_beta   90.00
_cell.angle_gamma   90.00
#
_symmetry.space_group_name_H-M   'P 1'
#
loop_
_entity.id
_entity.type
_entity.pdbx_description
1 polymer ?
#
loop_
_entity_poly.entity_id
_entity_poly.type
_entity_poly.pdbx_seq_one_letter_code
_entity_poly.pdbx_strand_id
1 'polypeptide(L)'
;MKIYPRLYKVNLKQECPFWTDDSKCAMRYCHVQPCQDEDIPDGLKGDTLKNIHFNESPADKYKVKAQLHDCLRSVNDHNKELGYLNTTISSENYKDFKLWKQYDDAQDNFCVKESSPGEYVDLLLNPERYTGYKGPSAHRIWRTIYMENCFRPENSPHNFIRSSKINGMCLEKRVFYRVISGLHASINIHLCSKYLLSMKDSLEIIPSGQWGPNLQEFQARFAPERTGSEGPNWLRNLYFTYLLELRALAKAAPYLEREEYYTGNRVQDKDTRLAINDILNVVRSFPDHFNESVMFTGGAEAQLLKEQFRQHFRNISRIMDCVGCDKCKLWGKLQIQGLGTALKILFSGKFDRWEPTLHNFSRKQFFLERSEIVALINSLGRLSESIFELDKFRQMMR
;
A
#
# COMPACT_ATOMS: atom_id res chain seq x y z
N MET A 1 -10.02 12.32 11.93
CA MET A 1 -10.32 11.30 10.91
C MET A 1 -11.64 10.62 11.28
N LYS A 2 -12.59 10.44 10.35
CA LYS A 2 -13.90 9.81 10.61
C LYS A 2 -13.73 8.27 10.75
N ILE A 3 -14.70 7.58 11.35
CA ILE A 3 -14.60 6.13 11.66
C ILE A 3 -14.49 5.27 10.41
N TYR A 4 -15.28 5.55 9.37
CA TYR A 4 -15.28 4.75 8.14
C TYR A 4 -13.88 4.65 7.49
N PRO A 5 -13.15 5.76 7.20
CA PRO A 5 -11.81 5.65 6.64
C PRO A 5 -10.73 5.23 7.65
N ARG A 6 -11.01 5.21 8.96
CA ARG A 6 -10.05 4.89 10.03
C ARG A 6 -9.75 3.38 10.13
N LEU A 7 -10.75 2.55 9.87
CA LEU A 7 -10.65 1.10 10.01
C LEU A 7 -10.38 0.47 8.64
N TYR A 8 -9.30 -0.30 8.55
CA TYR A 8 -8.89 -0.97 7.32
C TYR A 8 -8.80 -2.48 7.55
N LYS A 9 -9.48 -3.27 6.70
CA LYS A 9 -9.46 -4.72 6.76
C LYS A 9 -8.25 -5.26 6.01
N VAL A 10 -7.42 -6.05 6.68
CA VAL A 10 -6.15 -6.56 6.13
C VAL A 10 -5.68 -7.83 6.82
N ASN A 11 -5.09 -8.74 6.04
CA ASN A 11 -4.44 -9.94 6.53
C ASN A 11 -2.92 -9.73 6.58
N LEU A 12 -2.39 -9.57 7.78
CA LEU A 12 -0.94 -9.44 8.00
C LEU A 12 -0.25 -10.79 8.22
N LYS A 13 -1.02 -11.87 8.43
CA LYS A 13 -0.55 -13.23 8.73
C LYS A 13 -0.28 -14.08 7.49
N GLN A 14 -0.61 -13.56 6.30
CA GLN A 14 -0.32 -14.22 5.03
C GLN A 14 1.18 -14.49 4.88
N GLU A 15 1.54 -15.74 4.59
CA GLU A 15 2.93 -16.14 4.37
C GLU A 15 3.47 -15.62 3.03
N CYS A 16 4.77 -15.31 3.00
CA CYS A 16 5.45 -14.89 1.78
C CYS A 16 5.52 -16.06 0.78
N PRO A 17 4.99 -15.92 -0.45
CA PRO A 17 5.03 -17.00 -1.43
C PRO A 17 6.38 -17.15 -2.15
N PHE A 18 7.33 -16.25 -1.92
CA PHE A 18 8.57 -16.16 -2.73
C PHE A 18 9.84 -16.57 -1.99
N TRP A 19 9.92 -16.33 -0.69
CA TRP A 19 11.09 -16.68 0.13
C TRP A 19 10.70 -16.86 1.59
N THR A 20 11.54 -17.59 2.33
CA THR A 20 11.37 -17.73 3.78
C THR A 20 11.52 -16.39 4.48
N ASP A 21 10.69 -16.16 5.48
CA ASP A 21 10.63 -14.89 6.18
C ASP A 21 11.97 -14.63 6.90
N ASP A 22 12.63 -13.53 6.51
CA ASP A 22 13.84 -13.04 7.16
C ASP A 22 13.52 -11.92 8.17
N SER A 23 12.31 -11.97 8.76
CA SER A 23 11.68 -10.96 9.62
C SER A 23 12.63 -10.41 10.68
N LYS A 24 13.28 -9.32 10.29
CA LYS A 24 14.16 -8.52 11.14
C LYS A 24 13.51 -7.17 11.35
N CYS A 25 12.39 -7.13 12.08
CA CYS A 25 11.97 -5.89 12.69
C CYS A 25 12.65 -5.72 14.05
N ALA A 26 13.75 -4.98 14.05
CA ALA A 26 14.58 -4.78 15.24
C ALA A 26 14.03 -3.73 16.21
N MET A 27 12.95 -3.01 15.85
CA MET A 27 12.38 -1.93 16.65
C MET A 27 11.02 -2.28 17.24
N ARG A 28 10.83 -2.04 18.54
CA ARG A 28 9.56 -2.24 19.27
C ARG A 28 8.37 -1.52 18.65
N TYR A 29 8.60 -0.39 17.98
CA TYR A 29 7.54 0.42 17.35
C TYR A 29 7.03 -0.11 16.00
N CYS A 30 7.59 -1.21 15.51
CA CYS A 30 7.28 -1.79 14.22
C CYS A 30 5.99 -2.62 14.19
N HIS A 31 5.59 -3.18 15.34
CA HIS A 31 4.40 -4.02 15.45
C HIS A 31 3.11 -3.22 15.32
N VAL A 32 2.13 -3.81 14.66
CA VAL A 32 0.76 -3.29 14.56
C VAL A 32 0.06 -3.49 15.89
N GLN A 33 -0.51 -2.42 16.43
CA GLN A 33 -1.37 -2.47 17.60
C GLN A 33 -2.78 -2.92 17.15
N PRO A 34 -3.31 -4.03 17.70
CA PRO A 34 -4.63 -4.52 17.34
C PRO A 34 -5.72 -3.56 17.87
N CYS A 35 -6.85 -3.50 17.17
CA CYS A 35 -8.07 -2.88 17.69
C CYS A 35 -8.64 -3.71 18.84
N GLN A 36 -9.32 -3.07 19.79
CA GLN A 36 -10.19 -3.81 20.70
C GLN A 36 -11.55 -4.06 20.02
N ASP A 37 -12.25 -5.12 20.43
CA ASP A 37 -13.57 -5.46 19.87
C ASP A 37 -14.61 -4.35 20.11
N GLU A 38 -14.44 -3.56 21.17
CA GLU A 38 -15.28 -2.41 21.50
C GLU A 38 -15.06 -1.22 20.55
N ASP A 39 -13.86 -1.10 19.95
CA ASP A 39 -13.48 -0.01 19.05
C ASP A 39 -14.00 -0.21 17.62
N ILE A 40 -14.40 -1.44 17.27
CA ILE A 40 -15.01 -1.77 15.98
C ILE A 40 -16.52 -1.47 16.05
N PRO A 41 -17.09 -0.64 15.18
CA PRO A 41 -18.54 -0.39 15.15
C PRO A 41 -19.36 -1.65 14.89
N ASP A 42 -20.55 -1.73 15.47
CA ASP A 42 -21.42 -2.92 15.37
C ASP A 42 -21.78 -3.29 13.92
N GLY A 43 -21.84 -2.32 13.01
CA GLY A 43 -22.05 -2.56 11.58
C GLY A 43 -20.90 -3.31 10.89
N LEU A 44 -19.72 -3.41 11.52
CA LEU A 44 -18.53 -4.10 11.00
C LEU A 44 -18.21 -5.41 11.74
N LYS A 45 -18.77 -5.62 12.95
CA LYS A 45 -18.55 -6.83 13.77
C LYS A 45 -19.12 -8.12 13.17
N GLY A 46 -20.08 -8.03 12.24
CA GLY A 46 -20.68 -9.20 11.58
C GLY A 46 -19.76 -9.90 10.58
N ASP A 47 -18.65 -9.26 10.20
CA ASP A 47 -17.69 -9.75 9.19
C ASP A 47 -16.49 -10.48 9.83
N THR A 48 -16.48 -10.57 11.17
CA THR A 48 -15.47 -11.23 12.01
C THR A 48 -16.09 -12.50 12.59
N LEU A 49 -15.57 -13.67 12.23
CA LEU A 49 -15.97 -14.94 12.85
C LEU A 49 -15.66 -14.86 14.36
N LYS A 50 -16.73 -14.90 15.17
CA LYS A 50 -16.74 -14.71 16.65
C LYS A 50 -15.89 -15.68 17.49
N ASN A 51 -14.97 -16.47 16.94
CA ASN A 51 -14.40 -17.62 17.67
C ASN A 51 -12.88 -17.82 17.53
N ILE A 52 -12.03 -16.77 17.60
CA ILE A 52 -10.58 -16.98 17.87
C ILE A 52 -10.01 -15.88 18.79
N HIS A 53 -10.58 -15.72 19.99
CA HIS A 53 -9.84 -15.18 21.13
C HIS A 53 -9.57 -16.31 22.11
N PHE A 54 -8.63 -17.20 21.75
CA PHE A 54 -7.98 -18.03 22.75
C PHE A 54 -6.68 -17.33 23.16
N ASN A 55 -6.57 -17.10 24.47
CA ASN A 55 -5.41 -16.59 25.20
C ASN A 55 -4.07 -17.05 24.63
N GLU A 56 -3.40 -16.20 23.86
CA GLU A 56 -1.94 -16.21 23.81
C GLU A 56 -1.43 -14.88 24.37
N SER A 57 -0.84 -14.97 25.55
CA SER A 57 -0.11 -13.88 26.19
C SER A 57 1.01 -13.41 25.26
N PRO A 58 1.17 -12.10 24.99
CA PRO A 58 2.25 -11.55 24.15
C PRO A 58 3.69 -11.74 24.69
N ALA A 59 3.89 -12.56 25.72
CA ALA A 59 5.11 -12.58 26.52
C ALA A 59 6.11 -13.70 26.18
N ASP A 60 5.77 -14.69 25.35
CA ASP A 60 6.63 -15.89 25.24
C ASP A 60 7.69 -15.88 24.13
N LYS A 61 7.76 -14.84 23.28
CA LYS A 61 8.85 -14.70 22.28
C LYS A 61 10.11 -14.01 22.80
N TYR A 62 10.12 -13.46 24.02
CA TYR A 62 11.26 -12.68 24.54
C TYR A 62 11.58 -13.01 26.00
N LYS A 63 11.99 -14.26 26.27
CA LYS A 63 12.73 -14.55 27.50
C LYS A 63 14.21 -14.17 27.31
N VAL A 64 14.74 -13.41 28.26
CA VAL A 64 16.14 -12.94 28.37
C VAL A 64 17.19 -14.06 28.18
N LYS A 65 16.81 -15.33 28.41
CA LYS A 65 17.68 -16.50 28.19
C LYS A 65 18.08 -16.76 26.72
N ALA A 66 17.39 -16.16 25.74
CA ALA A 66 17.72 -16.32 24.32
C ALA A 66 18.82 -15.34 23.82
N GLN A 67 19.35 -14.47 24.67
CA GLN A 67 20.37 -13.47 24.29
C GLN A 67 21.83 -13.90 24.62
N LEU A 68 22.08 -15.13 25.10
CA LEU A 68 23.40 -15.51 25.61
C LEU A 68 24.03 -16.82 25.07
N HIS A 69 23.50 -17.43 24.02
CA HIS A 69 24.09 -18.63 23.38
C HIS A 69 23.59 -18.61 21.92
N ASP A 70 24.35 -18.58 20.83
CA ASP A 70 25.73 -18.92 20.51
C ASP A 70 26.21 -17.96 19.42
N CYS A 71 27.28 -17.21 19.68
CA CYS A 71 28.23 -16.85 18.65
C CYS A 71 29.43 -17.76 18.90
N LEU A 72 29.76 -18.62 17.92
CA LEU A 72 30.83 -19.63 17.90
C LEU A 72 30.38 -21.05 18.26
N ARG A 73 29.84 -21.80 17.27
CA ARG A 73 30.26 -23.18 16.97
C ARG A 73 29.61 -23.72 15.68
N SER A 74 30.48 -24.25 14.81
CA SER A 74 30.31 -25.47 13.99
C SER A 74 29.13 -25.49 12.98
N VAL A 75 29.33 -25.46 11.67
CA VAL A 75 29.85 -26.55 10.81
C VAL A 75 29.18 -27.90 11.12
N ASN A 76 28.43 -28.40 10.14
CA ASN A 76 27.68 -29.66 10.09
C ASN A 76 26.47 -29.78 11.03
N ASP A 77 25.27 -29.62 10.46
CA ASP A 77 24.34 -30.74 10.52
C ASP A 77 23.47 -30.82 9.27
N HIS A 78 23.49 -31.99 8.66
CA HIS A 78 22.65 -32.38 7.54
C HIS A 78 21.35 -32.95 8.12
N ASN A 79 20.21 -32.33 7.80
CA ASN A 79 18.98 -33.11 7.69
C ASN A 79 18.41 -32.95 6.29
N LYS A 80 18.91 -33.82 5.40
CA LYS A 80 18.62 -33.87 3.96
C LYS A 80 17.46 -34.82 3.69
N GLU A 81 16.39 -34.75 4.48
CA GLU A 81 15.30 -35.74 4.40
C GLU A 81 13.88 -35.20 4.69
N LEU A 82 13.61 -33.91 4.48
CA LEU A 82 12.23 -33.38 4.46
C LEU A 82 11.94 -32.49 3.24
N GLY A 83 12.66 -32.72 2.14
CA GLY A 83 12.58 -31.96 0.90
C GLY A 83 11.90 -32.68 -0.27
N TYR A 84 10.98 -33.61 -0.03
CA TYR A 84 10.18 -34.23 -1.09
C TYR A 84 8.69 -34.04 -0.81
N LEU A 85 8.11 -32.98 -1.39
CA LEU A 85 6.69 -32.95 -1.69
C LEU A 85 6.50 -33.38 -3.14
N ASN A 86 5.78 -34.47 -3.32
CA ASN A 86 5.42 -35.04 -4.61
C ASN A 86 4.55 -34.05 -5.40
N THR A 87 5.09 -33.41 -6.45
CA THR A 87 4.39 -32.41 -7.28
C THR A 87 3.49 -33.05 -8.35
N THR A 88 2.87 -34.20 -8.05
CA THR A 88 1.91 -34.80 -8.97
C THR A 88 0.52 -34.22 -8.66
N ILE A 89 0.27 -33.04 -9.20
CA ILE A 89 -1.06 -32.41 -9.18
C ILE A 89 -1.98 -33.24 -10.08
N SER A 90 -3.11 -33.73 -9.55
CA SER A 90 -4.11 -34.43 -10.35
C SER A 90 -4.67 -33.49 -11.44
N SER A 91 -5.00 -34.06 -12.61
CA SER A 91 -5.52 -33.31 -13.76
C SER A 91 -6.88 -32.64 -13.52
N GLU A 92 -7.56 -33.00 -12.42
CA GLU A 92 -8.82 -32.41 -11.97
C GLU A 92 -8.60 -31.06 -11.26
N ASN A 93 -7.58 -30.94 -10.40
CA ASN A 93 -7.29 -29.69 -9.68
C ASN A 93 -6.83 -28.56 -10.61
N TYR A 94 -6.22 -28.87 -11.76
CA TYR A 94 -5.80 -27.88 -12.74
C TYR A 94 -6.99 -27.16 -13.41
N LYS A 95 -8.16 -27.82 -13.48
CA LYS A 95 -9.39 -27.23 -14.03
C LYS A 95 -10.02 -26.27 -13.04
N ASP A 96 -10.00 -26.60 -11.75
CA ASP A 96 -10.55 -25.74 -10.69
C ASP A 96 -9.75 -24.45 -10.49
N PHE A 97 -8.41 -24.54 -10.51
CA PHE A 97 -7.57 -23.32 -10.50
C PHE A 97 -7.78 -22.45 -11.74
N LYS A 98 -8.06 -23.06 -12.90
CA LYS A 98 -8.40 -22.32 -14.12
C LYS A 98 -9.78 -21.66 -14.03
N LEU A 99 -10.76 -22.32 -13.42
CA LEU A 99 -12.10 -21.79 -13.16
C LEU A 99 -12.08 -20.62 -12.16
N TRP A 100 -11.32 -20.74 -11.07
CA TRP A 100 -11.16 -19.65 -10.09
C TRP A 100 -10.44 -18.46 -10.70
N LYS A 101 -9.36 -18.72 -11.45
CA LYS A 101 -8.68 -17.68 -12.22
C LYS A 101 -9.61 -17.00 -13.23
N GLN A 102 -10.43 -17.76 -13.96
CA GLN A 102 -11.41 -17.20 -14.90
C GLN A 102 -12.52 -16.38 -14.20
N TYR A 103 -12.98 -16.80 -13.01
CA TYR A 103 -13.94 -16.06 -12.21
C TYR A 103 -13.34 -14.75 -11.64
N ASP A 104 -12.11 -14.81 -11.12
CA ASP A 104 -11.39 -13.66 -10.58
C ASP A 104 -10.91 -12.69 -11.68
N ASP A 105 -10.62 -13.21 -12.88
CA ASP A 105 -10.28 -12.43 -14.07
C ASP A 105 -11.53 -11.79 -14.70
N ALA A 106 -12.72 -12.36 -14.49
CA ALA A 106 -14.00 -11.76 -14.87
C ALA A 106 -14.41 -10.58 -13.98
N GLN A 107 -13.82 -10.44 -12.78
CA GLN A 107 -13.97 -9.25 -11.94
C GLN A 107 -12.85 -8.22 -12.24
N ASP A 108 -13.20 -6.93 -12.34
CA ASP A 108 -12.27 -5.81 -12.57
C ASP A 108 -11.38 -5.51 -11.33
N ASN A 109 -10.74 -6.51 -10.72
CA ASN A 109 -9.95 -6.37 -9.50
C ASN A 109 -8.45 -6.24 -9.79
N PHE A 110 -7.86 -5.09 -9.43
CA PHE A 110 -6.42 -4.77 -9.61
C PHE A 110 -5.52 -5.30 -8.49
N CYS A 111 -6.11 -5.75 -7.38
CA CYS A 111 -5.38 -6.34 -6.25
C CYS A 111 -5.95 -7.73 -5.93
N VAL A 112 -5.16 -8.56 -5.24
CA VAL A 112 -5.57 -9.91 -4.85
C VAL A 112 -6.56 -9.81 -3.70
N LYS A 113 -7.72 -10.45 -3.82
CA LYS A 113 -8.65 -10.61 -2.70
C LYS A 113 -8.04 -11.55 -1.68
N GLU A 114 -8.10 -11.18 -0.40
CA GLU A 114 -7.57 -12.02 0.68
C GLU A 114 -8.44 -13.27 0.86
N SER A 115 -7.79 -14.44 0.95
CA SER A 115 -8.45 -15.75 1.02
C SER A 115 -8.90 -16.15 2.43
N SER A 116 -8.34 -15.51 3.46
CA SER A 116 -8.74 -15.69 4.86
C SER A 116 -9.45 -14.43 5.38
N PRO A 117 -10.25 -14.51 6.46
CA PRO A 117 -10.87 -13.33 7.06
C PRO A 117 -9.77 -12.41 7.61
N GLY A 118 -9.41 -11.36 6.86
CA GLY A 118 -8.53 -10.31 7.33
C GLY A 118 -9.10 -9.60 8.57
N GLU A 119 -8.24 -8.97 9.34
CA GLU A 119 -8.59 -8.29 10.60
C GLU A 119 -8.75 -6.79 10.36
N TYR A 120 -9.65 -6.13 11.09
CA TYR A 120 -9.75 -4.68 11.06
C TYR A 120 -8.64 -4.04 11.91
N VAL A 121 -7.86 -3.17 11.29
CA VAL A 121 -6.79 -2.41 11.93
C VAL A 121 -7.15 -0.93 11.96
N ASP A 122 -6.90 -0.30 13.10
CA ASP A 122 -7.05 1.12 13.29
C ASP A 122 -5.79 1.85 12.86
N LEU A 123 -5.92 2.65 11.80
CA LEU A 123 -4.83 3.39 11.19
C LEU A 123 -4.32 4.54 12.07
N LEU A 124 -5.13 5.05 13.01
CA LEU A 124 -4.69 6.11 13.93
C LEU A 124 -3.73 5.60 15.00
N LEU A 125 -3.94 4.36 15.47
CA LEU A 125 -3.03 3.69 16.39
C LEU A 125 -1.75 3.21 15.68
N ASN A 126 -1.82 3.07 14.36
CA ASN A 126 -0.77 2.50 13.54
C ASN A 126 -0.27 3.48 12.46
N PRO A 127 0.21 4.68 12.82
CA PRO A 127 0.63 5.67 11.83
C PRO A 127 1.85 5.22 11.02
N GLU A 128 1.90 5.60 9.75
CA GLU A 128 3.10 5.45 8.92
C GLU A 128 4.18 6.40 9.42
N ARG A 129 5.31 5.83 9.87
CA ARG A 129 6.46 6.55 10.44
C ARG A 129 7.73 5.69 10.35
N TYR A 130 8.85 6.22 10.84
CA TYR A 130 10.11 5.46 10.88
C TYR A 130 9.98 4.18 11.72
N THR A 131 10.25 3.02 11.10
CA THR A 131 10.22 1.69 11.73
C THR A 131 11.60 1.04 11.83
N GLY A 132 12.63 1.65 11.24
CA GLY A 132 13.98 1.09 11.22
C GLY A 132 14.16 -0.08 10.25
N TYR A 133 13.12 -0.44 9.49
CA TYR A 133 13.19 -1.44 8.44
C TYR A 133 14.12 -0.97 7.31
N LYS A 134 15.26 -1.64 7.14
CA LYS A 134 16.34 -1.25 6.23
C LYS A 134 17.18 -2.46 5.81
N GLY A 135 18.15 -2.22 4.91
CA GLY A 135 19.14 -3.22 4.55
C GLY A 135 18.65 -4.23 3.49
N PRO A 136 19.28 -5.43 3.39
CA PRO A 136 19.05 -6.37 2.30
C PRO A 136 17.59 -6.79 2.11
N SER A 137 16.83 -7.00 3.20
CA SER A 137 15.42 -7.40 3.13
C SER A 137 14.56 -6.30 2.48
N ALA A 138 14.66 -5.06 2.95
CA ALA A 138 13.96 -3.91 2.36
C ALA A 138 14.39 -3.66 0.89
N HIS A 139 15.69 -3.78 0.59
CA HIS A 139 16.19 -3.63 -0.77
C HIS A 139 15.69 -4.72 -1.71
N ARG A 140 15.55 -5.97 -1.23
CA ARG A 140 15.00 -7.08 -2.00
C ARG A 140 13.55 -6.81 -2.38
N ILE A 141 12.71 -6.37 -1.43
CA ILE A 141 11.32 -6.01 -1.70
C ILE A 141 11.21 -4.96 -2.81
N TRP A 142 11.86 -3.80 -2.63
CA TRP A 142 11.79 -2.74 -3.63
C TRP A 142 12.36 -3.18 -4.98
N ARG A 143 13.48 -3.91 -4.98
CA ARG A 143 14.05 -4.47 -6.21
C ARG A 143 13.04 -5.35 -6.94
N THR A 144 12.35 -6.26 -6.25
CA THR A 144 11.34 -7.13 -6.85
C THR A 144 10.18 -6.31 -7.41
N ILE A 145 9.67 -5.31 -6.67
CA ILE A 145 8.59 -4.41 -7.13
C ILE A 145 8.98 -3.66 -8.42
N TYR A 146 10.19 -3.09 -8.48
CA TYR A 146 10.65 -2.41 -9.70
C TYR A 146 10.94 -3.39 -10.84
N MET A 147 11.31 -4.64 -10.54
CA MET A 147 11.55 -5.69 -11.53
C MET A 147 10.26 -6.31 -12.08
N GLU A 148 9.10 -6.17 -11.42
CA GLU A 148 7.80 -6.58 -11.98
C GLU A 148 7.50 -5.94 -13.33
N ASN A 149 8.08 -4.76 -13.59
CA ASN A 149 7.91 -4.05 -14.86
C ASN A 149 8.90 -4.51 -15.96
N CYS A 150 9.57 -5.66 -15.76
CA CYS A 150 10.48 -6.32 -16.72
C CYS A 150 11.35 -5.34 -17.52
N PHE A 151 12.04 -4.46 -16.80
CA PHE A 151 12.96 -3.47 -17.37
C PHE A 151 14.42 -3.87 -17.16
N ARG A 152 14.91 -4.81 -17.97
CA ARG A 152 16.34 -4.83 -18.23
C ARG A 152 16.55 -4.43 -19.68
N PRO A 153 17.00 -3.19 -19.97
CA PRO A 153 17.89 -3.05 -21.10
C PRO A 153 19.12 -3.91 -20.74
N GLU A 154 19.45 -4.87 -21.59
CA GLU A 154 20.44 -5.92 -21.33
C GLU A 154 21.82 -5.40 -20.85
N ASN A 155 22.09 -4.09 -20.97
CA ASN A 155 23.39 -3.45 -20.76
C ASN A 155 23.42 -2.28 -19.73
N SER A 156 22.59 -2.26 -18.67
CA SER A 156 22.70 -1.21 -17.63
C SER A 156 23.50 -1.69 -16.40
N PRO A 157 24.63 -1.04 -16.04
CA PRO A 157 25.45 -1.43 -14.88
C PRO A 157 24.84 -1.02 -13.51
N HIS A 158 23.70 -0.34 -13.49
CA HIS A 158 23.05 0.14 -12.27
C HIS A 158 21.76 -0.62 -11.96
N ASN A 159 21.57 -0.92 -10.67
CA ASN A 159 20.39 -1.58 -10.10
C ASN A 159 19.11 -0.70 -10.08
N PHE A 160 19.18 0.53 -10.58
CA PHE A 160 18.05 1.48 -10.63
C PHE A 160 17.99 2.19 -11.99
N ILE A 161 16.76 2.56 -12.40
CA ILE A 161 16.52 3.29 -13.65
C ILE A 161 16.82 4.77 -13.40
N ARG A 162 17.82 5.32 -14.10
CA ARG A 162 18.11 6.77 -14.12
C ARG A 162 17.00 7.53 -14.84
N SER A 163 16.66 8.72 -14.37
CA SER A 163 15.58 9.52 -14.95
C SER A 163 15.80 9.86 -16.43
N SER A 164 17.06 10.00 -16.86
CA SER A 164 17.41 10.25 -18.26
C SER A 164 17.02 9.13 -19.22
N LYS A 165 16.90 7.88 -18.74
CA LYS A 165 16.54 6.71 -19.57
C LYS A 165 15.03 6.46 -19.64
N ILE A 166 14.23 7.17 -18.84
CA ILE A 166 12.77 6.98 -18.76
C ILE A 166 12.07 7.41 -20.07
N ASN A 167 12.58 8.45 -20.73
CA ASN A 167 11.97 8.98 -21.96
C ASN A 167 12.07 8.02 -23.15
N GLY A 168 13.01 7.07 -23.13
CA GLY A 168 13.13 6.01 -24.14
C GLY A 168 12.26 4.78 -23.87
N MET A 169 11.49 4.77 -22.78
CA MET A 169 10.58 3.66 -22.44
C MET A 169 9.18 3.90 -23.01
N CYS A 170 8.46 2.81 -23.28
CA CYS A 170 7.02 2.84 -23.60
C CYS A 170 6.22 3.54 -22.48
N LEU A 171 5.05 4.08 -22.82
CA LEU A 171 4.25 4.95 -21.96
C LEU A 171 3.81 4.24 -20.67
N GLU A 172 3.34 3.01 -20.82
CA GLU A 172 2.86 2.08 -19.79
C GLU A 172 3.89 1.93 -18.68
N LYS A 173 5.08 1.62 -19.17
CA LYS A 173 6.31 1.38 -18.46
C LYS A 173 6.71 2.63 -17.66
N ARG A 174 6.71 3.78 -18.32
CA ARG A 174 7.01 5.07 -17.71
C ARG A 174 6.03 5.40 -16.58
N VAL A 175 4.73 5.20 -16.81
CA VAL A 175 3.70 5.52 -15.82
C VAL A 175 3.83 4.64 -14.60
N PHE A 176 3.95 3.33 -14.77
CA PHE A 176 4.17 2.41 -13.65
C PHE A 176 5.41 2.79 -12.83
N TYR A 177 6.55 3.07 -13.50
CA TYR A 177 7.75 3.51 -12.79
C TYR A 177 7.49 4.78 -11.97
N ARG A 178 6.83 5.79 -12.56
CA ARG A 178 6.57 7.06 -11.86
C ARG A 178 5.62 6.86 -10.69
N VAL A 179 4.60 6.02 -10.81
CA VAL A 179 3.68 5.67 -9.72
C VAL A 179 4.41 5.00 -8.56
N ILE A 180 5.17 3.94 -8.83
CA ILE A 180 5.92 3.22 -7.79
C ILE A 180 7.03 4.10 -7.19
N SER A 181 7.69 4.92 -8.01
CA SER A 181 8.70 5.89 -7.56
C SER A 181 8.10 6.97 -6.65
N GLY A 182 6.92 7.48 -6.98
CA GLY A 182 6.23 8.46 -6.14
C GLY A 182 5.74 7.86 -4.84
N LEU A 183 5.23 6.62 -4.86
CA LEU A 183 4.90 5.88 -3.64
C LEU A 183 6.14 5.68 -2.75
N HIS A 184 7.25 5.23 -3.33
CA HIS A 184 8.50 5.03 -2.59
C HIS A 184 9.02 6.36 -2.01
N ALA A 185 8.92 7.46 -2.76
CA ALA A 185 9.24 8.79 -2.27
C ALA A 185 8.32 9.21 -1.10
N SER A 186 7.01 8.94 -1.18
CA SER A 186 6.04 9.21 -0.12
C SER A 186 6.40 8.53 1.20
N ILE A 187 6.71 7.22 1.15
CA ILE A 187 7.12 6.44 2.32
C ILE A 187 8.40 7.01 2.92
N ASN A 188 9.37 7.36 2.07
CA ASN A 188 10.63 7.97 2.50
C ASN A 188 10.43 9.36 3.14
N ILE A 189 9.44 10.14 2.70
CA ILE A 189 9.13 11.43 3.33
C ILE A 189 8.48 11.21 4.70
N HIS A 190 7.56 10.24 4.83
CA HIS A 190 6.92 9.92 6.11
C HIS A 190 7.94 9.48 7.17
N LEU A 191 8.87 8.59 6.81
CA LEU A 191 9.91 8.18 7.75
C LEU A 191 10.86 9.33 8.12
N CYS A 192 11.14 10.27 7.20
CA CYS A 192 11.95 11.44 7.49
C CYS A 192 11.21 12.43 8.41
N SER A 193 9.92 12.68 8.18
CA SER A 193 9.10 13.61 8.95
C SER A 193 8.78 13.08 10.35
N LYS A 194 8.52 11.77 10.46
CA LYS A 194 8.19 11.09 11.71
C LYS A 194 9.32 10.14 12.08
N TYR A 195 10.51 10.70 12.27
CA TYR A 195 11.70 9.98 12.65
C TYR A 195 11.79 9.82 14.17
N LEU A 196 12.37 8.71 14.64
CA LEU A 196 12.65 8.52 16.07
C LEU A 196 13.94 9.27 16.43
N LEU A 197 13.81 10.45 17.04
CA LEU A 197 14.94 11.32 17.36
C LEU A 197 15.70 10.86 18.61
N SER A 198 14.97 10.38 19.63
CA SER A 198 15.54 9.85 20.86
C SER A 198 14.58 8.89 21.53
N MET A 199 15.10 7.86 22.18
CA MET A 199 14.34 7.03 23.10
C MET A 199 14.47 7.66 24.49
N LYS A 200 13.37 8.15 25.06
CA LYS A 200 13.38 8.55 26.47
C LYS A 200 13.31 7.28 27.32
N ASP A 201 14.41 6.97 28.02
CA ASP A 201 14.44 6.06 29.17
C ASP A 201 13.82 6.75 30.40
N SER A 202 12.59 7.24 30.27
CA SER A 202 11.82 7.66 31.44
C SER A 202 11.35 6.40 32.17
N LEU A 203 11.44 6.41 33.51
CA LEU A 203 10.91 5.41 34.47
C LEU A 203 9.39 5.17 34.36
N GLU A 204 8.75 5.64 33.29
CA GLU A 204 7.35 5.40 32.97
C GLU A 204 7.18 4.07 32.24
N ILE A 205 6.10 3.36 32.55
CA ILE A 205 5.75 2.01 32.08
C ILE A 205 5.63 1.93 30.54
N ILE A 206 5.56 3.08 29.84
CA ILE A 206 5.49 3.17 28.39
C ILE A 206 6.66 4.04 27.89
N PRO A 207 7.73 3.46 27.31
CA PRO A 207 8.79 4.24 26.70
C PRO A 207 8.20 5.00 25.50
N SER A 208 8.04 6.32 25.66
CA SER A 208 7.61 7.21 24.60
C SER A 208 8.85 7.78 23.89
N GLY A 209 9.07 7.33 22.65
CA GLY A 209 10.09 7.92 21.79
C GLY A 209 9.75 9.38 21.46
N GLN A 210 10.75 10.24 21.39
CA GLN A 210 10.58 11.57 20.82
C GLN A 210 10.58 11.45 19.30
N TRP A 211 9.44 11.75 18.69
CA TRP A 211 9.25 11.68 17.23
C TRP A 211 9.29 13.08 16.63
N GLY A 212 9.93 13.24 15.47
CA GLY A 212 9.97 14.53 14.78
C GLY A 212 10.74 14.49 13.47
N PRO A 213 10.81 15.64 12.78
CA PRO A 213 11.43 15.73 11.47
C PRO A 213 12.96 15.60 11.57
N ASN A 214 13.53 14.72 10.75
CA ASN A 214 14.97 14.53 10.59
C ASN A 214 15.43 15.08 9.23
N LEU A 215 15.94 16.32 9.26
CA LEU A 215 16.40 17.02 8.06
C LEU A 215 17.61 16.33 7.40
N GLN A 216 18.51 15.75 8.20
CA GLN A 216 19.70 15.06 7.67
C GLN A 216 19.31 13.81 6.87
N GLU A 217 18.36 13.03 7.38
CA GLU A 217 17.84 11.85 6.68
C GLU A 217 17.10 12.27 5.39
N PHE A 218 16.33 13.36 5.44
CA PHE A 218 15.67 13.91 4.26
C PHE A 218 16.68 14.32 3.17
N GLN A 219 17.71 15.09 3.54
CA GLN A 219 18.77 15.50 2.62
C GLN A 219 19.55 14.29 2.09
N ALA A 220 19.84 13.28 2.92
CA ALA A 220 20.49 12.06 2.47
C ALA A 220 19.72 11.34 1.36
N ARG A 221 18.38 11.41 1.40
CA ARG A 221 17.49 10.72 0.45
C ARG A 221 17.10 11.56 -0.77
N PHE A 222 17.08 12.89 -0.66
CA PHE A 222 16.50 13.74 -1.72
C PHE A 222 17.41 14.87 -2.20
N ALA A 223 18.51 15.20 -1.50
CA ALA A 223 19.40 16.28 -1.93
C ALA A 223 20.08 15.91 -3.27
N PRO A 224 20.08 16.81 -4.27
CA PRO A 224 20.71 16.54 -5.57
C PRO A 224 22.16 16.10 -5.46
N GLU A 225 22.92 16.69 -4.54
CA GLU A 225 24.34 16.47 -4.32
C GLU A 225 24.62 15.04 -3.82
N ARG A 226 23.69 14.47 -3.04
CA ARG A 226 23.81 13.13 -2.45
C ARG A 226 23.21 12.01 -3.31
N THR A 227 22.36 12.39 -4.26
CA THR A 227 21.57 11.44 -5.07
C THR A 227 21.98 11.41 -6.55
N GLY A 228 23.06 12.11 -6.92
CA GLY A 228 23.44 12.24 -8.33
C GLY A 228 22.38 12.95 -9.16
N SER A 229 21.72 13.97 -8.58
CA SER A 229 20.61 14.75 -9.16
C SER A 229 19.30 14.00 -9.39
N GLU A 230 19.12 12.79 -8.85
CA GLU A 230 17.88 12.02 -9.01
C GLU A 230 16.78 12.40 -7.99
N GLY A 231 17.16 12.90 -6.80
CA GLY A 231 16.22 13.28 -5.74
C GLY A 231 15.07 14.18 -6.19
N PRO A 232 15.33 15.29 -6.91
CA PRO A 232 14.26 16.13 -7.47
C PRO A 232 13.32 15.39 -8.42
N ASN A 233 13.80 14.40 -9.17
CA ASN A 233 12.95 13.61 -10.07
C ASN A 233 12.04 12.65 -9.29
N TRP A 234 12.50 12.06 -8.20
CA TRP A 234 11.66 11.26 -7.30
C TRP A 234 10.57 12.13 -6.65
N LEU A 235 10.89 13.37 -6.27
CA LEU A 235 9.90 14.32 -5.78
C LEU A 235 8.87 14.69 -6.86
N ARG A 236 9.27 14.86 -8.13
CA ARG A 236 8.32 15.03 -9.25
C ARG A 236 7.41 13.82 -9.43
N ASN A 237 7.92 12.61 -9.18
CA ASN A 237 7.12 11.39 -9.24
C ASN A 237 6.11 11.28 -8.09
N LEU A 238 6.41 11.84 -6.92
CA LEU A 238 5.42 12.00 -5.84
C LEU A 238 4.22 12.82 -6.32
N TYR A 239 4.46 14.02 -6.87
CA TYR A 239 3.38 14.86 -7.41
C TYR A 239 2.63 14.18 -8.55
N PHE A 240 3.34 13.45 -9.43
CA PHE A 240 2.69 12.65 -10.48
C PHE A 240 1.71 11.63 -9.89
N THR A 241 2.13 10.91 -8.86
CA THR A 241 1.29 9.89 -8.21
C THR A 241 0.10 10.52 -7.49
N TYR A 242 0.33 11.65 -6.81
CA TYR A 242 -0.74 12.44 -6.20
C TYR A 242 -1.79 12.89 -7.22
N LEU A 243 -1.37 13.44 -8.36
CA LEU A 243 -2.28 13.89 -9.41
C LEU A 243 -3.05 12.73 -10.05
N LEU A 244 -2.43 11.56 -10.18
CA LEU A 244 -3.09 10.35 -10.69
C LEU A 244 -4.22 9.91 -9.76
N GLU A 245 -3.97 9.80 -8.46
CA GLU A 245 -5.01 9.44 -7.49
C GLU A 245 -6.07 10.53 -7.32
N LEU A 246 -5.66 11.80 -7.29
CA LEU A 246 -6.57 12.95 -7.22
C LEU A 246 -7.57 12.92 -8.38
N ARG A 247 -7.10 12.57 -9.57
CA ARG A 247 -7.92 12.48 -10.77
C ARG A 247 -8.82 11.24 -10.78
N ALA A 248 -8.33 10.10 -10.28
CA ALA A 248 -9.21 8.95 -10.04
C ALA A 248 -10.35 9.33 -9.09
N LEU A 249 -10.05 10.07 -8.01
CA LEU A 249 -11.07 10.55 -7.08
C LEU A 249 -12.05 11.52 -7.75
N ALA A 250 -11.56 12.45 -8.58
CA ALA A 250 -12.41 13.36 -9.35
C ALA A 250 -13.39 12.61 -10.27
N LYS A 251 -12.92 11.57 -10.97
CA LYS A 251 -13.77 10.72 -11.82
C LYS A 251 -14.78 9.90 -11.02
N ALA A 252 -14.39 9.37 -9.87
CA ALA A 252 -15.26 8.58 -9.00
C ALA A 252 -16.21 9.44 -8.14
N ALA A 253 -16.07 10.77 -8.15
CA ALA A 253 -16.86 11.66 -7.30
C ALA A 253 -18.38 11.39 -7.35
N PRO A 254 -19.02 11.22 -8.53
CA PRO A 254 -20.46 10.95 -8.60
C PRO A 254 -20.90 9.62 -7.98
N TYR A 255 -19.99 8.65 -7.88
CA TYR A 255 -20.24 7.38 -7.21
C TYR A 255 -20.09 7.54 -5.70
N LEU A 256 -19.00 8.19 -5.26
CA LEU A 256 -18.68 8.41 -3.85
C LEU A 256 -19.71 9.31 -3.14
N GLU A 257 -20.28 10.30 -3.82
CA GLU A 257 -21.36 11.15 -3.28
C GLU A 257 -22.62 10.36 -2.89
N ARG A 258 -22.86 9.23 -3.55
CA ARG A 258 -24.01 8.34 -3.33
C ARG A 258 -23.71 7.20 -2.37
N GLU A 259 -22.46 7.05 -1.94
CA GLU A 259 -22.08 5.98 -1.04
C GLU A 259 -22.64 6.23 0.38
N GLU A 260 -23.13 5.15 1.01
CA GLU A 260 -23.82 5.27 2.29
C GLU A 260 -22.85 5.46 3.46
N TYR A 261 -21.60 4.99 3.30
CA TYR A 261 -20.55 4.99 4.32
C TYR A 261 -20.98 4.33 5.63
N TYR A 262 -21.78 3.25 5.55
CA TYR A 262 -22.49 2.66 6.69
C TYR A 262 -21.59 2.02 7.77
N THR A 263 -21.49 2.61 8.96
CA THR A 263 -20.76 2.06 10.11
C THR A 263 -21.68 1.40 11.15
N GLY A 264 -23.00 1.54 10.99
CA GLY A 264 -24.00 1.20 12.01
C GLY A 264 -24.41 2.40 12.88
N ASN A 265 -23.67 3.51 12.82
CA ASN A 265 -24.02 4.76 13.49
C ASN A 265 -24.43 5.85 12.48
N ARG A 266 -25.73 6.13 12.38
CA ARG A 266 -26.30 7.08 11.41
C ARG A 266 -25.70 8.50 11.49
N VAL A 267 -25.31 8.96 12.68
CA VAL A 267 -24.71 10.29 12.85
C VAL A 267 -23.33 10.31 12.23
N GLN A 268 -22.51 9.28 12.50
CA GLN A 268 -21.16 9.17 11.95
C GLN A 268 -21.15 8.93 10.44
N ASP A 269 -22.14 8.19 9.92
CA ASP A 269 -22.28 7.93 8.49
C ASP A 269 -22.59 9.23 7.73
N LYS A 270 -23.53 10.04 8.27
CA LYS A 270 -23.86 11.36 7.72
C LYS A 270 -22.65 12.29 7.74
N ASP A 271 -21.96 12.34 8.87
CA ASP A 271 -20.73 13.12 9.07
C ASP A 271 -19.61 12.73 8.09
N THR A 272 -19.45 11.43 7.83
CA THR A 272 -18.48 10.92 6.87
C THR A 272 -18.85 11.37 5.46
N ARG A 273 -20.12 11.27 5.09
CA ARG A 273 -20.61 11.70 3.77
C ARG A 273 -20.36 13.19 3.53
N LEU A 274 -20.65 14.04 4.52
CA LEU A 274 -20.36 15.47 4.44
C LEU A 274 -18.87 15.73 4.23
N ALA A 275 -18.01 15.10 5.04
CA ALA A 275 -16.56 15.28 4.93
C ALA A 275 -16.00 14.80 3.57
N ILE A 276 -16.51 13.68 3.03
CA ILE A 276 -16.12 13.21 1.70
C ILE A 276 -16.59 14.20 0.63
N ASN A 277 -17.83 14.70 0.71
CA ASN A 277 -18.35 15.67 -0.25
C ASN A 277 -17.53 16.97 -0.26
N ASP A 278 -17.09 17.45 0.90
CA ASP A 278 -16.21 18.62 1.00
C ASP A 278 -14.88 18.37 0.27
N ILE A 279 -14.27 17.20 0.45
CA ILE A 279 -13.05 16.81 -0.27
C ILE A 279 -13.32 16.74 -1.77
N LEU A 280 -14.40 16.11 -2.21
CA LEU A 280 -14.74 15.97 -3.63
C LEU A 280 -14.99 17.32 -4.31
N ASN A 281 -15.58 18.29 -3.59
CA ASN A 281 -15.77 19.65 -4.09
C ASN A 281 -14.42 20.35 -4.31
N VAL A 282 -13.48 20.23 -3.37
CA VAL A 282 -12.12 20.75 -3.52
C VAL A 282 -11.42 20.07 -4.70
N VAL A 283 -11.54 18.75 -4.83
CA VAL A 283 -10.93 18.00 -5.93
C VAL A 283 -11.47 18.45 -7.28
N ARG A 284 -12.79 18.64 -7.44
CA ARG A 284 -13.40 19.12 -8.69
C ARG A 284 -13.03 20.55 -9.06
N SER A 285 -12.75 21.39 -8.07
CA SER A 285 -12.33 22.77 -8.30
C SER A 285 -10.91 22.89 -8.86
N PHE A 286 -10.12 21.81 -8.82
CA PHE A 286 -8.74 21.81 -9.28
C PHE A 286 -8.67 21.73 -10.82
N PRO A 287 -8.12 22.74 -11.52
CA PRO A 287 -8.20 22.82 -12.98
C PRO A 287 -7.21 21.91 -13.71
N ASP A 288 -6.06 21.61 -13.10
CA ASP A 288 -4.92 20.95 -13.77
C ASP A 288 -4.92 19.43 -13.56
N HIS A 289 -6.05 18.80 -13.83
CA HIS A 289 -6.12 17.34 -13.76
C HIS A 289 -5.22 16.65 -14.79
N PHE A 290 -4.70 15.48 -14.42
CA PHE A 290 -3.98 14.59 -15.33
C PHE A 290 -4.80 14.35 -16.61
N ASN A 291 -4.19 14.40 -17.79
CA ASN A 291 -4.90 14.11 -19.04
C ASN A 291 -4.90 12.59 -19.31
N GLU A 292 -5.99 11.91 -18.95
CA GLU A 292 -6.12 10.46 -19.15
C GLU A 292 -6.17 10.02 -20.61
N SER A 293 -6.64 10.89 -21.50
CA SER A 293 -7.08 10.55 -22.85
C SER A 293 -5.96 9.93 -23.70
N VAL A 294 -4.71 10.15 -23.30
CA VAL A 294 -3.54 9.58 -23.96
C VAL A 294 -3.30 8.12 -23.58
N MET A 295 -3.85 7.66 -22.45
CA MET A 295 -3.48 6.38 -21.83
C MET A 295 -4.68 5.46 -21.51
N PHE A 296 -5.80 6.02 -21.08
CA PHE A 296 -6.89 5.24 -20.45
C PHE A 296 -8.17 5.17 -21.29
N THR A 297 -8.23 5.80 -22.47
CA THR A 297 -9.44 5.85 -23.30
C THR A 297 -9.45 4.84 -24.46
N GLY A 298 -10.43 3.92 -24.42
CA GLY A 298 -11.23 3.49 -25.57
C GLY A 298 -10.54 2.86 -26.79
N GLY A 299 -9.65 1.89 -26.61
CA GLY A 299 -9.06 1.11 -27.71
C GLY A 299 -8.55 -0.27 -27.26
N ALA A 300 -8.15 -1.12 -28.21
CA ALA A 300 -7.59 -2.45 -27.92
C ALA A 300 -6.28 -2.35 -27.10
N GLU A 301 -5.46 -1.34 -27.38
CA GLU A 301 -4.22 -1.04 -26.66
C GLU A 301 -4.48 -0.65 -25.20
N ALA A 302 -5.50 0.18 -24.93
CA ALA A 302 -5.88 0.56 -23.57
C ALA A 302 -6.40 -0.64 -22.74
N GLN A 303 -7.07 -1.62 -23.38
CA GLN A 303 -7.50 -2.86 -22.71
C GLN A 303 -6.33 -3.79 -22.39
N LEU A 304 -5.40 -3.96 -23.33
CA LEU A 304 -4.17 -4.71 -23.06
C LEU A 304 -3.38 -4.07 -21.90
N LEU A 305 -3.32 -2.74 -21.91
CA LEU A 305 -2.63 -1.98 -20.89
C LEU A 305 -3.28 -2.14 -19.51
N LYS A 306 -4.60 -2.04 -19.46
CA LYS A 306 -5.39 -2.31 -18.26
C LYS A 306 -5.04 -3.66 -17.67
N GLU A 307 -4.98 -4.70 -18.49
CA GLU A 307 -4.66 -6.06 -18.05
C GLU A 307 -3.23 -6.18 -17.50
N GLN A 308 -2.26 -5.56 -18.18
CA GLN A 308 -0.87 -5.54 -17.72
C GLN A 308 -0.73 -4.86 -16.35
N PHE A 309 -1.32 -3.66 -16.20
CA PHE A 309 -1.34 -2.97 -14.90
C PHE A 309 -2.03 -3.80 -13.83
N ARG A 310 -3.18 -4.40 -14.16
CA ARG A 310 -3.91 -5.30 -13.25
C ARG A 310 -3.01 -6.43 -12.76
N GLN A 311 -2.30 -7.09 -13.65
CA GLN A 311 -1.40 -8.19 -13.31
C GLN A 311 -0.21 -7.73 -12.45
N HIS A 312 0.43 -6.61 -12.79
CA HIS A 312 1.55 -6.08 -12.02
C HIS A 312 1.14 -5.71 -10.59
N PHE A 313 -0.01 -5.05 -10.40
CA PHE A 313 -0.49 -4.68 -9.07
C PHE A 313 -0.92 -5.91 -8.25
N ARG A 314 -1.47 -6.96 -8.87
CA ARG A 314 -1.71 -8.25 -8.21
C ARG A 314 -0.40 -8.89 -7.75
N ASN A 315 0.66 -8.85 -8.56
CA ASN A 315 1.97 -9.38 -8.18
C ASN A 315 2.59 -8.58 -7.04
N ILE A 316 2.54 -7.24 -7.11
CA ILE A 316 3.02 -6.38 -6.03
C ILE A 316 2.27 -6.65 -4.73
N SER A 317 0.95 -6.85 -4.80
CA SER A 317 0.14 -7.21 -3.64
C SER A 317 0.66 -8.48 -2.94
N ARG A 318 1.10 -9.50 -3.71
CA ARG A 318 1.73 -10.71 -3.17
C ARG A 318 3.14 -10.47 -2.63
N ILE A 319 3.88 -9.54 -3.22
CA ILE A 319 5.21 -9.13 -2.71
C ILE A 319 5.07 -8.44 -1.35
N MET A 320 3.97 -7.72 -1.10
CA MET A 320 3.73 -7.07 0.20
C MET A 320 3.59 -8.08 1.35
N ASP A 321 3.16 -9.32 1.08
CA ASP A 321 3.14 -10.40 2.09
C ASP A 321 4.55 -10.79 2.56
N CYS A 322 5.59 -10.44 1.80
CA CYS A 322 6.99 -10.71 2.12
C CYS A 322 7.70 -9.60 2.91
N VAL A 323 6.99 -8.53 3.28
CA VAL A 323 7.56 -7.44 4.07
C VAL A 323 7.64 -7.84 5.54
N GLY A 324 8.85 -7.99 6.09
CA GLY A 324 9.06 -8.42 7.49
C GLY A 324 8.76 -7.37 8.56
N CYS A 325 8.25 -6.20 8.20
CA CYS A 325 7.85 -5.12 9.10
C CYS A 325 6.33 -4.97 9.08
N ASP A 326 5.64 -5.21 10.19
CA ASP A 326 4.17 -5.26 10.22
C ASP A 326 3.51 -3.95 9.79
N LYS A 327 3.95 -2.81 10.35
CA LYS A 327 3.44 -1.50 9.93
C LYS A 327 3.78 -1.18 8.47
N CYS A 328 4.96 -1.56 8.00
CA CYS A 328 5.34 -1.35 6.61
C CYS A 328 4.48 -2.21 5.67
N LYS A 329 4.17 -3.45 6.08
CA LYS A 329 3.27 -4.36 5.37
C LYS A 329 1.84 -3.81 5.33
N LEU A 330 1.33 -3.31 6.47
CA LEU A 330 0.03 -2.67 6.58
C LEU A 330 -0.12 -1.50 5.60
N TRP A 331 0.78 -0.51 5.68
CA TRP A 331 0.74 0.67 4.82
C TRP A 331 1.06 0.34 3.37
N GLY A 332 1.99 -0.59 3.13
CA GLY A 332 2.31 -1.08 1.79
C GLY A 332 1.10 -1.73 1.11
N LYS A 333 0.38 -2.63 1.80
CA LYS A 333 -0.86 -3.22 1.28
C LYS A 333 -1.92 -2.15 1.00
N LEU A 334 -2.13 -1.23 1.94
CA LEU A 334 -3.12 -0.17 1.82
C LEU A 334 -2.83 0.75 0.63
N GLN A 335 -1.60 1.26 0.50
CA GLN A 335 -1.23 2.19 -0.57
C GLN A 335 -1.23 1.51 -1.94
N ILE A 336 -0.80 0.25 -2.04
CA ILE A 336 -0.88 -0.52 -3.29
C ILE A 336 -2.34 -0.79 -3.68
N GLN A 337 -3.21 -1.10 -2.71
CA GLN A 337 -4.64 -1.24 -2.98
C GLN A 337 -5.25 0.09 -3.45
N GLY A 338 -4.92 1.20 -2.79
CA GLY A 338 -5.40 2.53 -3.18
C GLY A 338 -5.00 2.90 -4.60
N LEU A 339 -3.74 2.67 -4.98
CA LEU A 339 -3.26 2.87 -6.35
C LEU A 339 -3.93 1.92 -7.36
N GLY A 340 -4.11 0.64 -7.00
CA GLY A 340 -4.84 -0.32 -7.82
C GLY A 340 -6.29 0.10 -8.06
N THR A 341 -6.96 0.61 -7.02
CA THR A 341 -8.32 1.16 -7.10
C THR A 341 -8.35 2.44 -7.94
N ALA A 342 -7.36 3.33 -7.82
CA ALA A 342 -7.25 4.51 -8.66
C ALA A 342 -7.15 4.15 -10.14
N LEU A 343 -6.29 3.18 -10.48
CA LEU A 343 -6.16 2.66 -11.85
C LEU A 343 -7.45 1.96 -12.31
N LYS A 344 -8.10 1.16 -11.45
CA LYS A 344 -9.40 0.54 -11.73
C LYS A 344 -10.44 1.57 -12.16
N ILE A 345 -10.50 2.72 -11.46
CA ILE A 345 -11.41 3.82 -11.80
C ILE A 345 -11.03 4.43 -13.16
N LEU A 346 -9.75 4.80 -13.34
CA LEU A 346 -9.27 5.49 -14.54
C LEU A 346 -9.43 4.64 -15.81
N PHE A 347 -9.14 3.33 -15.75
CA PHE A 347 -9.28 2.39 -16.87
C PHE A 347 -10.71 1.91 -17.14
N SER A 348 -11.65 2.16 -16.23
CA SER A 348 -12.99 1.61 -16.40
C SER A 348 -13.71 2.20 -17.61
N GLY A 349 -13.44 3.47 -17.96
CA GLY A 349 -14.22 4.25 -18.95
C GLY A 349 -15.71 4.43 -18.59
N LYS A 350 -16.16 3.81 -17.48
CA LYS A 350 -17.56 3.77 -17.03
C LYS A 350 -18.01 5.10 -16.43
N PHE A 351 -17.06 5.92 -16.00
CA PHE A 351 -17.30 7.26 -15.47
C PHE A 351 -17.33 8.35 -16.56
N ASP A 352 -16.85 8.06 -17.78
CA ASP A 352 -16.75 9.06 -18.86
C ASP A 352 -18.10 9.31 -19.56
N ARG A 353 -19.03 8.36 -19.49
CA ARG A 353 -20.40 8.46 -20.02
C ARG A 353 -21.43 8.79 -18.94
N TRP A 354 -20.98 9.27 -17.78
CA TRP A 354 -21.87 9.51 -16.67
C TRP A 354 -22.70 10.78 -16.90
N GLU A 355 -23.96 10.58 -17.31
CA GLU A 355 -24.99 11.61 -17.28
C GLU A 355 -25.69 11.62 -15.91
N PRO A 356 -25.85 12.79 -15.25
CA PRO A 356 -26.55 12.91 -13.96
C PRO A 356 -28.01 12.40 -13.99
N THR A 357 -28.61 12.30 -15.18
CA THR A 357 -29.99 11.89 -15.44
C THR A 357 -30.18 10.37 -15.50
N LEU A 358 -29.10 9.58 -15.62
CA LEU A 358 -29.18 8.11 -15.60
C LEU A 358 -29.27 7.63 -14.15
N HIS A 359 -30.50 7.55 -13.64
CA HIS A 359 -30.84 7.01 -12.31
C HIS A 359 -30.42 5.55 -12.05
N ASN A 360 -29.91 4.84 -13.05
CA ASN A 360 -29.59 3.42 -12.96
C ASN A 360 -28.09 3.13 -13.14
N PHE A 361 -27.26 3.61 -12.20
CA PHE A 361 -25.98 2.93 -11.99
C PHE A 361 -26.26 1.65 -11.21
N SER A 362 -26.60 0.58 -11.94
CA SER A 362 -26.74 -0.73 -11.32
C SER A 362 -25.40 -1.11 -10.69
N ARG A 363 -25.37 -1.50 -9.41
CA ARG A 363 -24.19 -2.07 -8.74
C ARG A 363 -23.57 -3.25 -9.52
N LYS A 364 -24.30 -3.82 -10.50
CA LYS A 364 -23.80 -4.82 -11.44
C LYS A 364 -22.78 -4.28 -12.46
N GLN A 365 -22.71 -2.98 -12.72
CA GLN A 365 -21.87 -2.40 -13.77
C GLN A 365 -20.49 -1.95 -13.27
N PHE A 366 -20.40 -1.35 -12.08
CA PHE A 366 -19.15 -1.05 -11.40
C PHE A 366 -19.38 -0.94 -9.90
N PHE A 367 -18.47 -1.50 -9.11
CA PHE A 367 -18.56 -1.57 -7.66
C PHE A 367 -17.17 -1.41 -7.05
N LEU A 368 -17.10 -0.60 -6.00
CA LEU A 368 -15.95 -0.48 -5.13
C LEU A 368 -16.29 -1.10 -3.78
N GLU A 369 -15.44 -2.02 -3.32
CA GLU A 369 -15.53 -2.55 -1.98
C GLU A 369 -15.19 -1.48 -0.93
N ARG A 370 -15.64 -1.67 0.31
CA ARG A 370 -15.27 -0.80 1.42
C ARG A 370 -13.75 -0.65 1.53
N SER A 371 -13.01 -1.76 1.46
CA SER A 371 -11.55 -1.77 1.53
C SER A 371 -10.93 -0.92 0.41
N GLU A 372 -11.45 -1.01 -0.82
CA GLU A 372 -11.00 -0.19 -1.96
C GLU A 372 -11.24 1.31 -1.71
N ILE A 373 -12.41 1.68 -1.19
CA ILE A 373 -12.73 3.09 -0.88
C ILE A 373 -11.83 3.61 0.26
N VAL A 374 -11.67 2.84 1.33
CA VAL A 374 -10.80 3.18 2.45
C VAL A 374 -9.36 3.32 2.00
N ALA A 375 -8.85 2.39 1.19
CA ALA A 375 -7.51 2.42 0.64
C ALA A 375 -7.28 3.62 -0.28
N LEU A 376 -8.22 3.92 -1.18
CA LEU A 376 -8.13 5.08 -2.09
C LEU A 376 -8.03 6.41 -1.33
N ILE A 377 -8.91 6.63 -0.34
CA ILE A 377 -8.91 7.88 0.44
C ILE A 377 -7.65 7.99 1.31
N ASN A 378 -7.22 6.89 1.94
CA ASN A 378 -6.02 6.91 2.78
C ASN A 378 -4.73 7.04 1.97
N SER A 379 -4.63 6.38 0.81
CA SER A 379 -3.49 6.51 -0.10
C SER A 379 -3.30 7.96 -0.54
N LEU A 380 -4.38 8.61 -0.98
CA LEU A 380 -4.35 10.03 -1.35
C LEU A 380 -3.98 10.90 -0.15
N GLY A 381 -4.50 10.57 1.03
CA GLY A 381 -4.16 11.23 2.28
C GLY A 381 -2.67 11.12 2.63
N ARG A 382 -2.03 9.96 2.40
CA ARG A 382 -0.57 9.81 2.58
C ARG A 382 0.18 10.68 1.56
N LEU A 383 -0.19 10.65 0.29
CA LEU A 383 0.47 11.47 -0.74
C LEU A 383 0.32 12.98 -0.44
N SER A 384 -0.85 13.40 0.01
CA SER A 384 -1.14 14.76 0.46
C SER A 384 -0.26 15.16 1.66
N GLU A 385 -0.17 14.31 2.69
CA GLU A 385 0.68 14.55 3.85
C GLU A 385 2.16 14.62 3.44
N SER A 386 2.64 13.74 2.56
CA SER A 386 4.01 13.82 2.03
C SER A 386 4.30 15.16 1.36
N ILE A 387 3.36 15.70 0.57
CA ILE A 387 3.52 17.01 -0.06
C ILE A 387 3.55 18.15 0.98
N PHE A 388 2.71 18.06 2.00
CA PHE A 388 2.71 19.01 3.11
C PHE A 388 4.03 18.97 3.91
N GLU A 389 4.53 17.79 4.21
CA GLU A 389 5.81 17.61 4.91
C GLU A 389 7.01 18.07 4.06
N LEU A 390 6.95 17.97 2.74
CA LEU A 390 7.96 18.58 1.86
C LEU A 390 8.05 20.09 2.04
N ASP A 391 6.93 20.78 2.22
CA ASP A 391 6.96 22.23 2.46
C ASP A 391 7.62 22.57 3.80
N LYS A 392 7.33 21.79 4.85
CA LYS A 392 8.03 21.93 6.14
C LYS A 392 9.53 21.72 6.00
N PHE A 393 9.98 20.67 5.31
CA PHE A 393 11.41 20.46 5.08
C PHE A 393 12.04 21.60 4.27
N ARG A 394 11.32 22.17 3.29
CA ARG A 394 11.79 23.36 2.57
C ARG A 394 11.95 24.56 3.48
N GLN A 395 11.01 24.78 4.40
CA GLN A 395 11.10 25.85 5.40
C GLN A 395 12.27 25.64 6.36
N MET A 396 12.56 24.40 6.76
CA MET A 396 13.71 24.08 7.62
C MET A 396 15.08 24.25 6.94
N MET A 397 15.12 24.29 5.61
CA MET A 397 16.35 24.50 4.83
C MET A 397 16.59 25.99 4.48
N ARG A 398 15.62 26.85 4.76
CA ARG A 398 15.76 28.31 4.68
C ARG A 398 16.27 28.81 6.01
#